data_AF-A0A8T5NGL8-F1
#
_entry.id   AF-A0A8T5NGL8-F1
#
_cell.length_a   1.000
_cell.length_b   1.000
_cell.length_c   1.000
_cell.angle_alpha   90.00
_cell.angle_beta   90.00
_cell.angle_gamma   90.00
#
_symmetry.space_group_name_H-M   'P 1'
#
loop_
_entity.id
_entity.type
_entity.pdbx_description
1 polymer ?
#
loop_
_entity_poly.entity_id
_entity_poly.type
_entity_poly.pdbx_seq_one_letter_code
_entity_poly.pdbx_strand_id
1 'polypeptide(L)'
;MIPKSHPRYVSLMTRDKIVEGVRQGITGTQGLIAQGRGEAFDYLLGEKTTFGALHAEKVAAAMMLLAKRPVISVNGNVAALVPEEIIRLSEAVNAPLEVNLFYRTEERVNAIIRHLRAKGAKSICTKSDALIPSIEHERAKVDSSGIFSAEVVLVPLEDGDRCKALTDMGKIVIAIDLNPLSRTSQWANVTIVDNIVRAIPNITGFVKEHGKLDEDELQKLVEGFDNKKNLADAIDNILQHLSARK
;
A
#
# COMPACT_ATOMS: atom_id res chain seq x y z
N MET A 1 9.87 -26.49 6.33
CA MET A 1 8.73 -26.13 5.44
C MET A 1 7.47 -26.11 6.29
N ILE A 2 6.66 -25.05 6.19
CA ILE A 2 5.49 -24.84 7.05
C ILE A 2 4.27 -25.49 6.38
N PRO A 3 3.51 -26.38 7.06
CA PRO A 3 2.35 -27.02 6.44
C PRO A 3 1.28 -26.00 6.03
N LYS A 4 0.66 -26.16 4.85
CA LYS A 4 -0.45 -25.29 4.40
C LYS A 4 -1.68 -25.37 5.32
N SER A 5 -1.84 -26.49 6.02
CA SER A 5 -2.89 -26.70 7.04
C SER A 5 -2.61 -25.97 8.35
N HIS A 6 -1.43 -25.37 8.52
CA HIS A 6 -1.08 -24.67 9.75
C HIS A 6 -1.96 -23.41 9.87
N PRO A 7 -2.61 -23.16 11.02
CA PRO A 7 -3.53 -22.02 11.20
C PRO A 7 -2.85 -20.66 11.00
N ARG A 8 -1.52 -20.63 11.13
CA ARG A 8 -0.66 -19.45 10.94
C ARG A 8 0.13 -19.44 9.63
N TYR A 9 -0.21 -20.31 8.68
CA TYR A 9 0.59 -20.51 7.46
C TYR A 9 0.91 -19.18 6.77
N VAL A 10 -0.11 -18.33 6.54
CA VAL A 10 0.06 -17.04 5.85
C VAL A 10 1.02 -16.12 6.61
N SER A 11 0.81 -15.89 7.91
CA SER A 11 1.70 -15.06 8.74
C SER A 11 3.14 -15.57 8.70
N LEU A 12 3.37 -16.88 8.87
CA LEU A 12 4.72 -17.41 8.86
C LEU A 12 5.39 -17.31 7.48
N MET A 13 4.65 -17.54 6.39
CA MET A 13 5.16 -17.34 5.03
C MET A 13 5.54 -15.87 4.77
N THR A 14 4.78 -14.90 5.31
CA THR A 14 5.14 -13.47 5.17
C THR A 14 6.42 -13.12 5.91
N ARG A 15 6.71 -13.75 7.05
CA ARG A 15 7.98 -13.58 7.76
C ARG A 15 9.16 -14.09 6.93
N ASP A 16 9.04 -15.30 6.37
CA ASP A 16 10.08 -15.88 5.53
C ASP A 16 10.34 -15.01 4.29
N LYS A 17 9.29 -14.47 3.66
CA LYS A 17 9.41 -13.53 2.54
C LYS A 17 10.18 -12.25 2.90
N ILE A 18 9.89 -11.62 4.04
CA ILE A 18 10.60 -10.41 4.47
C ILE A 18 12.06 -10.73 4.81
N VAL A 19 12.34 -11.85 5.49
CA VAL A 19 13.72 -12.28 5.79
C VAL A 19 14.51 -12.50 4.51
N GLU A 20 13.91 -13.14 3.52
CA GLU A 20 14.51 -13.33 2.20
C GLU A 20 14.69 -12.00 1.46
N GLY A 21 13.72 -11.08 1.56
CA GLY A 21 13.84 -9.73 1.03
C GLY A 21 15.03 -8.95 1.61
N VAL A 22 15.35 -9.15 2.90
CA VAL A 22 16.56 -8.59 3.53
C VAL A 22 17.82 -9.22 2.96
N ARG A 23 17.85 -10.56 2.80
CA ARG A 23 19.00 -11.27 2.21
C ARG A 23 19.26 -10.86 0.76
N GLN A 24 18.21 -10.58 0.00
CA GLN A 24 18.28 -10.11 -1.38
C GLN A 24 18.59 -8.61 -1.49
N GLY A 25 18.68 -7.89 -0.38
CA GLY A 25 18.98 -6.46 -0.34
C GLY A 25 17.84 -5.57 -0.85
N ILE A 26 16.61 -6.10 -0.97
CA ILE A 26 15.42 -5.32 -1.37
C ILE A 26 14.70 -4.74 -0.15
N THR A 27 14.76 -5.41 1.00
CA THR A 27 14.18 -4.96 2.27
C THR A 27 15.27 -4.51 3.24
N GLY A 28 15.09 -3.36 3.89
CA GLY A 28 15.99 -2.94 4.99
C GLY A 28 15.74 -3.72 6.27
N THR A 29 16.69 -3.76 7.20
CA THR A 29 16.52 -4.44 8.50
C THR A 29 15.37 -3.85 9.32
N GLN A 30 15.12 -2.55 9.20
CA GLN A 30 13.98 -1.86 9.81
C GLN A 30 12.63 -2.34 9.22
N GLY A 31 12.64 -2.90 8.00
CA GLY A 31 11.48 -3.52 7.37
C GLY A 31 10.97 -4.76 8.12
N LEU A 32 11.86 -5.50 8.81
CA LEU A 32 11.48 -6.60 9.70
C LEU A 32 10.69 -6.08 10.91
N ILE A 33 11.14 -4.96 11.49
CA ILE A 33 10.48 -4.33 12.65
C ILE A 33 9.12 -3.80 12.22
N ALA A 34 9.04 -3.14 11.06
CA ALA A 34 7.79 -2.66 10.49
C ALA A 34 6.80 -3.81 10.24
N GLN A 35 7.28 -4.95 9.73
CA GLN A 35 6.45 -6.14 9.58
C GLN A 35 5.88 -6.62 10.91
N GLY A 36 6.71 -6.70 11.96
CA GLY A 36 6.26 -7.11 13.29
C GLY A 36 5.20 -6.17 13.89
N ARG A 37 5.33 -4.85 13.68
CA ARG A 37 4.28 -3.89 14.06
C ARG A 37 2.98 -4.15 13.33
N GLY A 38 3.05 -4.39 12.02
CA GLY A 38 1.89 -4.74 11.20
C GLY A 38 1.21 -6.01 11.72
N GLU A 39 1.98 -7.09 11.94
CA GLU A 39 1.44 -8.33 12.49
C GLU A 39 0.71 -8.10 13.83
N ALA A 40 1.26 -7.29 14.73
CA ALA A 40 0.61 -6.98 16.01
C ALA A 40 -0.79 -6.36 15.82
N PHE A 41 -0.95 -5.42 14.89
CA PHE A 41 -2.28 -4.88 14.56
C PHE A 41 -3.17 -5.88 13.82
N ASP A 42 -2.60 -6.73 12.96
CA ASP A 42 -3.36 -7.79 12.28
C ASP A 42 -3.97 -8.76 13.29
N TYR A 43 -3.25 -9.10 14.37
CA TYR A 43 -3.80 -9.87 15.50
C TYR A 43 -4.98 -9.16 16.17
N LEU A 44 -4.90 -7.85 16.38
CA LEU A 44 -5.97 -7.05 16.99
C LEU A 44 -7.22 -6.99 16.10
N LEU A 45 -7.04 -7.00 14.78
CA LEU A 45 -8.11 -7.01 13.78
C LEU A 45 -8.66 -8.43 13.50
N GLY A 46 -8.02 -9.46 14.05
CA GLY A 46 -8.41 -10.85 13.89
C GLY A 46 -7.99 -11.48 12.56
N GLU A 47 -6.94 -10.96 11.92
CA GLU A 47 -6.27 -11.52 10.73
C GLU A 47 -7.19 -11.74 9.53
N LYS A 48 -8.13 -10.82 9.35
CA LYS A 48 -9.14 -10.83 8.29
C LYS A 48 -9.35 -9.43 7.72
N THR A 49 -9.81 -9.35 6.48
CA THR A 49 -10.33 -8.11 5.92
C THR A 49 -11.65 -7.78 6.62
N THR A 50 -11.72 -6.60 7.25
CA THR A 50 -12.95 -6.11 7.90
C THR A 50 -13.90 -5.49 6.86
N PHE A 51 -15.14 -5.22 7.23
CA PHE A 51 -16.09 -4.55 6.33
C PHE A 51 -15.60 -3.14 5.94
N GLY A 52 -15.07 -2.37 6.89
CA GLY A 52 -14.51 -1.04 6.64
C GLY A 52 -13.31 -1.10 5.69
N ALA A 53 -12.39 -2.04 5.92
CA ALA A 53 -11.26 -2.29 5.03
C ALA A 53 -11.70 -2.64 3.60
N LEU A 54 -12.64 -3.58 3.45
CA LEU A 54 -13.16 -4.00 2.15
C LEU A 54 -13.84 -2.83 1.41
N HIS A 55 -14.55 -1.97 2.15
CA HIS A 55 -15.16 -0.76 1.59
C HIS A 55 -14.08 0.23 1.12
N ALA A 56 -13.03 0.46 1.91
CA ALA A 56 -11.90 1.31 1.51
C ALA A 56 -11.16 0.75 0.29
N GLU A 57 -11.01 -0.58 0.17
CA GLU A 57 -10.42 -1.25 -1.01
C GLU A 57 -11.26 -1.03 -2.27
N LYS A 58 -12.58 -1.08 -2.13
CA LYS A 58 -13.54 -0.78 -3.21
C LYS A 58 -13.40 0.67 -3.69
N VAL A 59 -13.36 1.62 -2.74
CA VAL A 59 -13.21 3.05 -3.06
C VAL A 59 -11.84 3.34 -3.67
N ALA A 60 -10.78 2.71 -3.17
CA ALA A 60 -9.45 2.82 -3.76
C ALA A 60 -9.42 2.35 -5.21
N ALA A 61 -10.08 1.24 -5.54
CA ALA A 61 -10.20 0.78 -6.92
C ALA A 61 -10.90 1.80 -7.82
N ALA A 62 -11.99 2.41 -7.35
CA ALA A 62 -12.69 3.47 -8.07
C ALA A 62 -11.79 4.70 -8.31
N MET A 63 -11.10 5.19 -7.26
CA MET A 63 -10.17 6.32 -7.36
C MET A 63 -9.04 6.07 -8.35
N MET A 64 -8.46 4.86 -8.35
CA MET A 64 -7.38 4.51 -9.26
C MET A 64 -7.85 4.42 -10.72
N LEU A 65 -9.09 3.99 -10.97
CA LEU A 65 -9.69 3.95 -12.32
C LEU A 65 -10.08 5.34 -12.85
N LEU A 66 -10.56 6.23 -11.99
CA LEU A 66 -10.93 7.60 -12.35
C LEU A 66 -9.71 8.51 -12.60
N ALA A 67 -8.57 8.19 -12.00
CA ALA A 67 -7.35 8.99 -12.12
C ALA A 67 -6.81 8.98 -13.55
N LYS A 68 -6.40 10.15 -14.06
CA LYS A 68 -5.68 10.23 -15.34
C LYS A 68 -4.22 9.87 -15.19
N ARG A 69 -3.65 10.13 -14.01
CA ARG A 69 -2.26 9.81 -13.65
C ARG A 69 -2.18 9.11 -12.29
N PRO A 70 -2.66 7.85 -12.19
CA PRO A 70 -2.45 7.03 -10.99
C PRO A 70 -1.00 6.54 -10.92
N VAL A 71 -0.43 6.47 -9.72
CA VAL A 71 0.91 5.88 -9.49
C VAL A 71 0.86 4.96 -8.28
N ILE A 72 1.61 3.84 -8.35
CA ILE A 72 1.74 2.90 -7.23
C ILE A 72 3.17 2.97 -6.68
N SER A 73 3.30 3.47 -5.45
CA SER A 73 4.57 3.50 -4.73
C SER A 73 4.95 2.10 -4.26
N VAL A 74 6.20 1.69 -4.50
CA VAL A 74 6.74 0.39 -4.09
C VAL A 74 7.96 0.58 -3.21
N ASN A 75 7.88 0.12 -1.96
CA ASN A 75 9.03 0.03 -1.07
C ASN A 75 9.55 -1.41 -0.96
N GLY A 76 10.60 -1.61 -0.16
CA GLY A 76 11.22 -2.92 0.02
C GLY A 76 10.32 -4.00 0.64
N ASN A 77 9.38 -3.63 1.50
CA ASN A 77 8.43 -4.60 2.08
C ASN A 77 7.37 -5.00 1.04
N VAL A 78 6.87 -4.04 0.25
CA VAL A 78 5.93 -4.31 -0.85
C VAL A 78 6.56 -5.27 -1.86
N ALA A 79 7.78 -4.97 -2.31
CA ALA A 79 8.52 -5.79 -3.27
C ALA A 79 8.81 -7.21 -2.76
N ALA A 80 8.93 -7.41 -1.45
CA ALA A 80 9.16 -8.73 -0.86
C ALA A 80 7.86 -9.52 -0.64
N LEU A 81 6.77 -8.86 -0.24
CA LEU A 81 5.53 -9.53 0.18
C LEU A 81 4.63 -9.88 -1.01
N VAL A 82 4.42 -8.91 -1.91
CA VAL A 82 3.37 -8.93 -2.94
C VAL A 82 3.87 -8.48 -4.34
N PRO A 83 5.06 -8.90 -4.82
CA PRO A 83 5.58 -8.37 -6.09
C PRO A 83 4.70 -8.74 -7.28
N GLU A 84 4.15 -9.96 -7.36
CA GLU A 84 3.28 -10.34 -8.47
C GLU A 84 1.87 -9.72 -8.38
N GLU A 85 1.33 -9.56 -7.17
CA GLU A 85 0.04 -8.89 -6.95
C GLU A 85 0.11 -7.40 -7.29
N ILE A 86 1.18 -6.70 -6.89
CA ILE A 86 1.31 -5.26 -7.16
C ILE A 86 1.50 -4.97 -8.64
N ILE A 87 2.20 -5.86 -9.37
CA ILE A 87 2.33 -5.78 -10.83
C ILE A 87 0.96 -5.98 -11.50
N ARG A 88 0.18 -6.96 -11.05
CA ARG A 88 -1.18 -7.19 -11.58
C ARG A 88 -2.11 -6.00 -11.34
N LEU A 89 -2.02 -5.35 -10.17
CA LEU A 89 -2.77 -4.13 -9.91
C LEU A 89 -2.31 -3.00 -10.86
N SER A 90 -1.00 -2.78 -10.98
CA SER A 90 -0.40 -1.79 -11.89
C SER A 90 -0.91 -1.95 -13.33
N GLU A 91 -0.93 -3.18 -13.85
CA GLU A 91 -1.47 -3.45 -15.19
C GLU A 91 -2.98 -3.21 -15.28
N ALA A 92 -3.74 -3.59 -14.25
CA ALA A 92 -5.20 -3.47 -14.24
C ALA A 92 -5.69 -2.02 -14.24
N VAL A 93 -4.94 -1.10 -13.62
CA VAL A 93 -5.27 0.34 -13.57
C VAL A 93 -4.38 1.19 -14.47
N ASN A 94 -3.54 0.56 -15.31
CA ASN A 94 -2.55 1.24 -16.16
C ASN A 94 -1.69 2.28 -15.42
N ALA A 95 -1.28 1.97 -14.18
CA ALA A 95 -0.51 2.84 -13.31
C ALA A 95 0.96 2.40 -13.28
N PRO A 96 1.96 3.27 -13.53
CA PRO A 96 3.36 2.91 -13.33
C PRO A 96 3.65 2.59 -11.86
N LEU A 97 4.61 1.68 -11.64
CA LEU A 97 5.23 1.48 -10.34
C LEU A 97 6.34 2.51 -10.15
N GLU A 98 6.49 3.07 -8.95
CA GLU A 98 7.63 3.91 -8.61
C GLU A 98 8.29 3.45 -7.31
N VAL A 99 9.57 3.10 -7.39
CA VAL A 99 10.33 2.63 -6.22
C VAL A 99 10.65 3.81 -5.31
N ASN A 100 10.20 3.72 -4.07
CA ASN A 100 10.42 4.76 -3.07
C ASN A 100 10.78 4.17 -1.71
N LEU A 101 11.79 4.77 -1.07
CA LEU A 101 12.45 4.20 0.09
C LEU A 101 12.75 5.27 1.13
N PHE A 102 12.54 4.93 2.41
CA PHE A 102 12.95 5.77 3.53
C PHE A 102 14.47 5.86 3.64
N TYR A 103 15.16 4.72 3.64
CA TYR A 103 16.62 4.65 3.58
C TYR A 103 17.05 4.38 2.15
N ARG A 104 16.98 5.42 1.32
CA ARG A 104 17.30 5.32 -0.10
C ARG A 104 18.80 5.10 -0.30
N THR A 105 19.14 4.07 -1.06
CA THR A 105 20.45 3.92 -1.71
C THR A 105 20.21 3.44 -3.13
N GLU A 106 21.05 3.86 -4.07
CA GLU A 106 20.89 3.50 -5.48
C GLU A 106 21.02 1.99 -5.69
N GLU A 107 21.83 1.29 -4.88
CA GLU A 107 21.94 -0.17 -4.94
C GLU A 107 20.61 -0.84 -4.61
N ARG A 108 19.90 -0.36 -3.58
CA ARG A 108 18.62 -0.92 -3.13
C ARG A 108 17.48 -0.60 -4.08
N VAL A 109 17.45 0.63 -4.60
CA VAL A 109 16.50 1.02 -5.66
C VAL A 109 16.67 0.09 -6.87
N ASN A 110 17.90 -0.08 -7.34
CA ASN A 110 18.20 -0.95 -8.46
C ASN A 110 17.91 -2.44 -8.16
N ALA A 111 18.14 -2.90 -6.93
CA ALA A 111 17.78 -4.26 -6.51
C ALA A 111 16.27 -4.50 -6.60
N ILE A 112 15.46 -3.55 -6.11
CA ILE A 112 13.99 -3.64 -6.20
C ILE A 112 13.52 -3.59 -7.66
N ILE A 113 14.05 -2.66 -8.47
CA ILE A 113 13.69 -2.57 -9.90
C ILE A 113 14.01 -3.87 -10.62
N ARG A 114 15.20 -4.45 -10.41
CA ARG A 114 15.57 -5.74 -11.00
C ARG A 114 14.64 -6.86 -10.53
N HIS A 115 14.32 -6.90 -9.24
CA HIS A 115 13.40 -7.88 -8.68
C HIS A 115 12.01 -7.79 -9.34
N LEU A 116 11.43 -6.60 -9.42
CA LEU A 116 10.12 -6.38 -10.07
C LEU A 116 10.14 -6.73 -11.56
N ARG A 117 11.19 -6.34 -12.30
CA ARG A 117 11.34 -6.69 -13.72
C ARG A 117 11.46 -8.19 -13.93
N ALA A 118 12.22 -8.89 -13.09
CA ALA A 118 12.31 -10.35 -13.13
C ALA A 118 10.96 -11.05 -12.86
N LYS A 119 10.04 -10.37 -12.16
CA LYS A 119 8.66 -10.81 -11.91
C LYS A 119 7.67 -10.35 -12.98
N GLY A 120 8.13 -9.65 -14.02
CA GLY A 120 7.30 -9.25 -15.17
C GLY A 120 6.81 -7.80 -15.16
N ALA A 121 7.29 -6.94 -14.24
CA ALA A 121 6.90 -5.53 -14.23
C ALA A 121 7.37 -4.82 -15.51
N LYS A 122 6.42 -4.20 -16.23
CA LYS A 122 6.66 -3.50 -17.49
C LYS A 122 6.83 -1.98 -17.32
N SER A 123 5.98 -1.37 -16.49
CA SER A 123 5.94 0.08 -16.28
C SER A 123 6.54 0.44 -14.92
N ILE A 124 7.77 0.94 -14.92
CA ILE A 124 8.47 1.40 -13.71
C ILE A 124 9.09 2.78 -13.98
N CYS A 125 8.74 3.77 -13.18
CA CYS A 125 9.39 5.08 -13.12
C CYS A 125 10.75 4.99 -12.41
N THR A 126 11.80 5.57 -13.00
CA THR A 126 13.19 5.41 -12.51
C THR A 126 14.03 6.69 -12.54
N LYS A 127 13.50 7.85 -12.97
CA LYS A 127 14.29 9.07 -13.19
C LYS A 127 14.76 9.72 -11.88
N SER A 128 13.91 9.72 -10.85
CA SER A 128 14.24 10.34 -9.54
C SER A 128 14.77 11.79 -9.66
N ASP A 129 14.19 12.57 -10.59
CA ASP A 129 14.61 13.89 -11.05
C ASP A 129 13.77 15.05 -10.48
N ALA A 130 12.85 14.75 -9.56
CA ALA A 130 12.04 15.74 -8.85
C ALA A 130 12.09 15.53 -7.33
N LEU A 131 11.70 16.55 -6.56
CA LEU A 131 11.74 16.54 -5.10
C LEU A 131 10.38 16.89 -4.50
N ILE A 132 9.92 16.06 -3.56
CA ILE A 132 8.80 16.37 -2.67
C ILE A 132 9.26 17.48 -1.69
N PRO A 133 8.57 18.63 -1.60
CA PRO A 133 8.89 19.67 -0.63
C PRO A 133 8.79 19.16 0.82
N SER A 134 9.52 19.80 1.73
CA SER A 134 9.42 19.55 3.20
C SER A 134 9.83 18.15 3.67
N ILE A 135 10.52 17.36 2.83
CA ILE A 135 11.10 16.06 3.18
C ILE A 135 12.63 16.14 3.09
N GLU A 136 13.34 15.40 3.94
CA GLU A 136 14.81 15.31 3.90
C GLU A 136 15.33 14.73 2.57
N HIS A 137 16.44 15.30 2.09
CA HIS A 137 16.98 15.24 0.72
C HIS A 137 16.79 13.89 -0.02
N GLU A 138 17.23 12.77 0.54
CA GLU A 138 17.18 11.47 -0.16
C GLU A 138 15.78 10.83 -0.18
N ARG A 139 14.94 11.14 0.82
CA ARG A 139 13.56 10.65 0.92
C ARG A 139 12.59 11.47 0.06
N ALA A 140 13.00 12.68 -0.32
CA ALA A 140 12.24 13.59 -1.15
C ALA A 140 12.26 13.22 -2.65
N LYS A 141 13.27 12.45 -3.11
CA LYS A 141 13.45 12.12 -4.53
C LYS A 141 12.31 11.27 -5.07
N VAL A 142 11.70 11.75 -6.16
CA VAL A 142 10.62 11.11 -6.90
C VAL A 142 10.82 11.31 -8.41
N ASP A 143 10.10 10.54 -9.23
CA ASP A 143 10.12 10.71 -10.68
C ASP A 143 9.18 11.86 -11.10
N SER A 144 9.68 12.78 -11.92
CA SER A 144 8.92 13.90 -12.48
C SER A 144 7.68 13.43 -13.28
N SER A 145 7.81 12.29 -13.96
CA SER A 145 6.74 11.62 -14.70
C SER A 145 5.98 10.56 -13.90
N GLY A 146 6.35 10.34 -12.63
CA GLY A 146 5.65 9.46 -11.71
C GLY A 146 4.96 10.24 -10.60
N ILE A 147 5.30 9.96 -9.34
CA ILE A 147 4.64 10.51 -8.14
C ILE A 147 4.56 12.03 -8.20
N PHE A 148 5.56 12.72 -8.73
CA PHE A 148 5.56 14.19 -8.76
C PHE A 148 4.37 14.75 -9.56
N SER A 149 4.02 14.16 -10.70
CA SER A 149 2.90 14.59 -11.56
C SER A 149 1.60 13.82 -11.31
N ALA A 150 1.62 12.80 -10.45
CA ALA A 150 0.46 11.98 -10.11
C ALA A 150 -0.67 12.78 -9.46
N GLU A 151 -1.91 12.41 -9.81
CA GLU A 151 -3.14 12.89 -9.19
C GLU A 151 -3.52 12.01 -7.99
N VAL A 152 -3.43 10.68 -8.19
CA VAL A 152 -3.69 9.66 -7.18
C VAL A 152 -2.43 8.83 -6.97
N VAL A 153 -2.05 8.59 -5.72
CA VAL A 153 -0.91 7.76 -5.36
C VAL A 153 -1.31 6.71 -4.33
N LEU A 154 -1.11 5.43 -4.67
CA LEU A 154 -1.21 4.32 -3.72
C LEU A 154 0.14 4.17 -2.99
N VAL A 155 0.13 4.29 -1.66
CA VAL A 155 1.32 4.24 -0.79
C VAL A 155 1.18 3.16 0.30
N PRO A 156 1.53 1.90 0.01
CA PRO A 156 1.47 0.83 1.01
C PRO A 156 2.63 0.93 2.01
N LEU A 157 2.36 0.75 3.31
CA LEU A 157 3.38 0.70 4.37
C LEU A 157 4.31 1.94 4.37
N GLU A 158 3.72 3.12 4.22
CA GLU A 158 4.41 4.39 3.99
C GLU A 158 4.77 5.14 5.28
N ASP A 159 5.78 6.00 5.20
CA ASP A 159 6.13 6.94 6.27
C ASP A 159 5.14 8.11 6.39
N GLY A 160 4.85 8.49 7.63
CA GLY A 160 3.85 9.52 7.94
C GLY A 160 4.20 10.91 7.45
N ASP A 161 5.48 11.30 7.45
CA ASP A 161 5.90 12.62 6.99
C ASP A 161 5.74 12.70 5.46
N ARG A 162 6.12 11.63 4.77
CA ARG A 162 5.97 11.53 3.31
C ARG A 162 4.51 11.50 2.88
N CYS A 163 3.66 10.74 3.57
CA CYS A 163 2.21 10.76 3.34
C CYS A 163 1.67 12.18 3.48
N LYS A 164 2.03 12.89 4.55
CA LYS A 164 1.59 14.27 4.76
C LYS A 164 2.06 15.19 3.63
N ALA A 165 3.32 15.10 3.23
CA ALA A 165 3.86 15.94 2.18
C ALA A 165 3.18 15.70 0.82
N LEU A 166 2.83 14.45 0.49
CA LEU A 166 2.04 14.15 -0.72
C LEU A 166 0.63 14.76 -0.64
N THR A 167 -0.05 14.64 0.50
CA THR A 167 -1.35 15.28 0.71
C THR A 167 -1.25 16.81 0.64
N ASP A 168 -0.22 17.42 1.24
CA ASP A 168 0.04 18.87 1.19
C ASP A 168 0.32 19.36 -0.24
N MET A 169 0.85 18.50 -1.13
CA MET A 169 1.00 18.76 -2.56
C MET A 169 -0.32 18.65 -3.34
N GLY A 170 -1.45 18.42 -2.67
CA GLY A 170 -2.77 18.30 -3.30
C GLY A 170 -3.02 16.96 -3.99
N LYS A 171 -2.21 15.94 -3.70
CA LYS A 171 -2.41 14.59 -4.24
C LYS A 171 -3.47 13.86 -3.43
N ILE A 172 -4.22 12.99 -4.10
CA ILE A 172 -5.09 12.02 -3.44
C ILE A 172 -4.22 10.82 -3.05
N VAL A 173 -4.02 10.63 -1.75
CA VAL A 173 -3.20 9.55 -1.20
C VAL A 173 -4.08 8.42 -0.70
N ILE A 174 -3.86 7.21 -1.24
CA ILE A 174 -4.48 5.97 -0.79
C ILE A 174 -3.41 5.20 -0.01
N ALA A 175 -3.62 4.99 1.29
CA ALA A 175 -2.70 4.25 2.14
C ALA A 175 -3.19 2.82 2.40
N ILE A 176 -2.25 1.88 2.52
CA ILE A 176 -2.50 0.55 3.11
C ILE A 176 -1.64 0.47 4.36
N ASP A 177 -2.28 0.46 5.53
CA ASP A 177 -1.63 0.42 6.84
C ASP A 177 -2.55 -0.25 7.86
N LEU A 178 -2.05 -1.30 8.51
CA LEU A 178 -2.77 -2.05 9.55
C LEU A 178 -3.00 -1.23 10.83
N ASN A 179 -2.23 -0.17 11.05
CA ASN A 179 -2.39 0.69 12.21
C ASN A 179 -3.33 1.88 11.88
N PRO A 180 -4.60 1.88 12.35
CA PRO A 180 -5.52 2.99 12.07
C PRO A 180 -5.10 4.31 12.74
N LEU A 181 -4.17 4.26 13.71
CA LEU A 181 -3.70 5.41 14.47
C LEU A 181 -2.39 6.01 13.93
N SER A 182 -1.81 5.41 12.88
CA SER A 182 -0.54 5.90 12.35
C SER A 182 -0.70 7.28 11.71
N ARG A 183 0.38 8.07 11.68
CA ARG A 183 0.37 9.36 10.98
C ARG A 183 -0.06 9.20 9.51
N THR A 184 0.42 8.16 8.83
CA THR A 184 0.02 7.81 7.45
C THR A 184 -1.49 7.61 7.36
N SER A 185 -2.06 6.76 8.22
CA SER A 185 -3.50 6.49 8.26
C SER A 185 -4.34 7.74 8.49
N GLN A 186 -3.84 8.67 9.31
CA GLN A 186 -4.55 9.92 9.65
C GLN A 186 -4.43 11.01 8.57
N TRP A 187 -3.37 10.99 7.74
CA TRP A 187 -3.13 11.99 6.70
C TRP A 187 -3.61 11.59 5.30
N ALA A 188 -3.79 10.29 5.04
CA ALA A 188 -4.25 9.80 3.76
C ALA A 188 -5.72 10.18 3.49
N ASN A 189 -6.06 10.34 2.20
CA ASN A 189 -7.45 10.57 1.78
C ASN A 189 -8.30 9.31 1.93
N VAL A 190 -7.69 8.14 1.72
CA VAL A 190 -8.30 6.82 1.96
C VAL A 190 -7.28 5.93 2.65
N THR A 191 -7.68 5.32 3.76
CA THR A 191 -6.83 4.37 4.49
C THR A 191 -7.46 2.99 4.48
N ILE A 192 -6.78 2.03 3.89
CA ILE A 192 -7.13 0.63 3.92
C ILE A 192 -6.46 0.00 5.14
N VAL A 193 -7.24 -0.22 6.19
CA VAL A 193 -6.78 -0.86 7.43
C VAL A 193 -6.83 -2.38 7.27
N ASP A 194 -5.99 -2.89 6.38
CA ASP A 194 -5.85 -4.32 6.09
C ASP A 194 -4.41 -4.71 5.79
N ASN A 195 -4.13 -6.01 5.82
CA ASN A 195 -2.84 -6.54 5.45
C ASN A 195 -2.67 -6.45 3.93
N ILE A 196 -1.52 -5.93 3.48
CA ILE A 196 -1.20 -5.76 2.06
C ILE A 196 -1.37 -7.06 1.24
N VAL A 197 -1.15 -8.22 1.85
CA VAL A 197 -1.32 -9.53 1.20
C VAL A 197 -2.78 -9.88 0.88
N ARG A 198 -3.74 -9.20 1.52
CA ARG A 198 -5.18 -9.30 1.26
C ARG A 198 -5.67 -8.10 0.45
N ALA A 199 -5.26 -6.90 0.84
CA ALA A 199 -5.69 -5.65 0.22
C ALA A 199 -5.37 -5.55 -1.27
N ILE A 200 -4.12 -5.82 -1.70
CA ILE A 200 -3.78 -5.67 -3.13
C ILE A 200 -4.60 -6.61 -4.03
N PRO A 201 -4.74 -7.91 -3.70
CA PRO A 201 -5.67 -8.79 -4.41
C PRO A 201 -7.12 -8.27 -4.43
N ASN A 202 -7.65 -7.79 -3.30
CA ASN A 202 -9.03 -7.30 -3.22
C ASN A 202 -9.23 -6.05 -4.08
N ILE A 203 -8.34 -5.06 -4.00
CA ILE A 203 -8.38 -3.87 -4.86
C ILE A 203 -8.36 -4.29 -6.33
N THR A 204 -7.48 -5.23 -6.71
CA THR A 204 -7.41 -5.74 -8.09
C THR A 204 -8.71 -6.43 -8.51
N GLY A 205 -9.37 -7.14 -7.59
CA GLY A 205 -10.71 -7.71 -7.80
C GLY A 205 -11.75 -6.63 -8.07
N PHE A 206 -11.80 -5.60 -7.22
CA PHE A 206 -12.72 -4.48 -7.39
C PHE A 206 -12.47 -3.69 -8.67
N VAL A 207 -11.21 -3.47 -9.07
CA VAL A 207 -10.89 -2.84 -10.37
C VAL A 207 -11.59 -3.58 -11.53
N LYS A 208 -11.57 -4.92 -11.51
CA LYS A 208 -12.25 -5.73 -12.55
C LYS A 208 -13.77 -5.64 -12.46
N GLU A 209 -14.33 -5.59 -11.25
CA GLU A 209 -15.77 -5.42 -11.06
C GLU A 209 -16.23 -4.02 -11.52
N HIS A 210 -15.41 -3.01 -11.24
CA HIS A 210 -15.67 -1.59 -11.52
C HIS A 210 -15.55 -1.25 -12.99
N GLY A 211 -14.82 -2.04 -13.79
CA GLY A 211 -14.80 -1.91 -15.25
C GLY A 211 -16.16 -2.12 -15.93
N LYS A 212 -17.22 -2.45 -15.18
CA LYS A 212 -18.61 -2.55 -15.66
C LYS A 212 -19.46 -1.32 -15.30
N LEU A 213 -18.94 -0.43 -14.47
CA LEU A 213 -19.62 0.77 -13.99
C LEU A 213 -19.28 1.96 -14.89
N ASP A 214 -20.18 2.94 -14.94
CA ASP A 214 -19.87 4.23 -15.56
C ASP A 214 -19.11 5.18 -14.63
N GLU A 215 -18.64 6.29 -15.18
CA GLU A 215 -17.85 7.28 -14.43
C GLU A 215 -18.63 7.89 -13.25
N ASP A 216 -19.94 8.13 -13.42
CA ASP A 216 -20.81 8.70 -12.40
C ASP A 216 -21.02 7.73 -11.23
N GLU A 217 -21.16 6.43 -11.51
CA GLU A 217 -21.25 5.38 -10.50
C GLU A 217 -19.95 5.26 -9.70
N LEU A 218 -18.79 5.31 -10.35
CA LEU A 218 -17.50 5.32 -9.68
C LEU A 218 -17.33 6.57 -8.81
N GLN A 219 -17.73 7.73 -9.33
CA GLN A 219 -17.64 9.00 -8.63
C GLN A 219 -18.51 9.00 -7.35
N LYS A 220 -19.72 8.42 -7.40
CA LYS A 220 -20.58 8.26 -6.22
C LYS A 220 -19.95 7.41 -5.12
N LEU A 221 -19.19 6.36 -5.48
CA LEU A 221 -18.46 5.55 -4.50
C LEU A 221 -17.40 6.39 -3.79
N VAL A 222 -16.69 7.23 -4.55
CA VAL A 222 -15.64 8.11 -4.02
C VAL A 222 -16.23 9.20 -3.11
N GLU A 223 -17.29 9.86 -3.54
CA GLU A 223 -17.94 10.94 -2.78
C GLU A 223 -18.63 10.44 -1.50
N GLY A 224 -19.08 9.20 -1.49
CA GLY A 224 -19.70 8.57 -0.33
C GLY A 224 -18.72 8.09 0.74
N PHE A 225 -17.41 8.21 0.53
CA PHE A 225 -16.40 7.70 1.45
C PHE A 225 -15.93 8.76 2.46
N ASP A 226 -16.00 8.41 3.74
CA ASP A 226 -15.45 9.21 4.84
C ASP A 226 -14.31 8.43 5.53
N ASN A 227 -13.08 8.89 5.33
CA ASN A 227 -11.91 8.22 5.91
C ASN A 227 -11.86 8.33 7.44
N LYS A 228 -12.35 9.43 8.04
CA LYS A 228 -12.37 9.56 9.51
C LYS A 228 -13.31 8.54 10.12
N LYS A 229 -14.49 8.38 9.52
CA LYS A 229 -15.45 7.34 9.92
C LYS A 229 -14.86 5.94 9.72
N ASN A 230 -14.23 5.67 8.57
CA ASN A 230 -13.58 4.39 8.30
C ASN A 230 -12.50 4.03 9.35
N LEU A 231 -11.69 5.01 9.78
CA LEU A 231 -10.68 4.79 10.83
C LEU A 231 -11.32 4.57 12.21
N ALA A 232 -12.39 5.29 12.53
CA ALA A 232 -13.16 5.06 13.76
C ALA A 232 -13.77 3.64 13.77
N ASP A 233 -14.38 3.22 12.67
CA ASP A 233 -14.92 1.87 12.49
C ASP A 233 -13.81 0.80 12.65
N ALA A 234 -12.60 1.06 12.17
CA ALA A 234 -11.47 0.15 12.35
C ALA A 234 -11.06 0.00 13.83
N ILE A 235 -11.09 1.10 14.60
CA ILE A 235 -10.85 1.06 16.06
C ILE A 235 -11.97 0.30 16.77
N ASP A 236 -13.23 0.54 16.40
CA ASP A 236 -14.37 -0.17 16.97
C ASP A 236 -14.31 -1.67 16.69
N ASN A 237 -13.88 -2.07 15.48
CA ASN A 237 -13.63 -3.48 15.15
C ASN A 237 -12.56 -4.11 16.08
N ILE A 238 -11.47 -3.38 16.39
CA ILE A 238 -10.46 -3.85 17.35
C ILE A 238 -11.08 -4.02 18.75
N LEU A 239 -11.84 -3.02 19.22
CA LEU A 239 -12.48 -3.07 20.54
C LEU A 239 -13.48 -4.23 20.66
N GLN A 240 -14.30 -4.44 19.63
CA GLN A 240 -15.23 -5.57 19.56
C GLN A 240 -14.49 -6.90 19.54
N HIS A 241 -13.42 -7.02 18.76
CA HIS A 241 -12.62 -8.25 18.68
C HIS A 241 -11.98 -8.61 20.03
N LEU A 242 -11.44 -7.61 20.74
CA LEU A 242 -10.88 -7.79 22.07
C LEU A 242 -11.94 -8.16 23.10
N SER A 243 -13.13 -7.56 23.02
CA SER A 243 -14.22 -7.80 23.96
C SER A 243 -14.80 -9.21 23.80
N ALA A 244 -14.87 -9.74 22.57
CA ALA A 244 -15.35 -11.10 22.30
C ALA A 244 -14.38 -12.22 22.77
N ARG A 245 -13.16 -11.86 23.19
CA ARG A 245 -12.14 -12.80 23.69
C ARG A 245 -11.92 -12.73 25.20
N LYS A 246 -12.65 -11.84 25.89
CA LYS A 246 -12.72 -11.79 27.36
C LYS A 246 -13.80 -12.76 27.83
#